data_AF-A0A9Q8T0E3-F1
#
_entry.id   AF-A0A9Q8T0E3-F1
#
_cell.length_a   1.000
_cell.length_b   1.000
_cell.length_c   1.000
_cell.angle_alpha   90.00
_cell.angle_beta   90.00
_cell.angle_gamma   90.00
#
_symmetry.space_group_name_H-M   'P 1'
#
loop_
_entity.id
_entity.type
_entity.pdbx_description
1 polymer ?
#
loop_
_entity_poly.entity_id
_entity_poly.type
_entity_poly.pdbx_seq_one_letter_code
_entity_poly.pdbx_strand_id
1 'polypeptide(L)'
;MDRLIGGAKFMSDGTKAVLPATTTCIMLLNPLSVAAILGALLVFYLARCYSSPLWRIPGPALSKITSIALRWHEFGANRTLYIHSLHLKYGPVVRIAPKEVSYTSYEAVKEIYGSLGSGYDKHRFYNLFKVFGRRTMFSTLVKGDHAKRKRIIADRYANSNVVKPIALSGIEKRAKSLSGSVLMQQVQVKLHSYACDCVTHHLFHPYGTNSLQKQEDTDMMEQVTTDDSLRNRLIQHHYPVFYQYFSKILDLFFDPRTTPLAKDFVVGATSKIDPAPFTLLSRLQDKRESGSSVNQMDAIDIAAECTDHMVAGIDTTGDSLCFLLWELSQPASLEIQRKLREEIRENPDASFDKLSYLDAVVQEGLRCYPAIPMSLPRVVPPGGKTVDGYFVSEGTIVSSQAYSVHRNNDAVFPNPETFSPERWLSPTGEAERKRHMFAFAHGGRGCVGKHLALAEMKILLRGIYGRYSTVPDPSITPESMRSHDQIISARPYGQRCLLRFVPIANEEAFLARQSLLKSDFGFHPSERCISFNLYPYSSHLPHCVVKTQGGRRGVNATVVSQIILQVWSWGLKITGALATGKSHRVSVGISLEPYSLLALLPWMWITSVEIQFITLRKSLEPAVKA
;
A
#
# COMPACT_ATOMS: atom_id res chain seq x y z
N MET A 1 88.82 33.16 -65.54
CA MET A 1 88.97 32.29 -64.36
C MET A 1 87.95 32.76 -63.33
N ASP A 2 87.00 31.88 -63.03
CA ASP A 2 86.11 31.90 -61.87
C ASP A 2 85.11 33.05 -61.63
N ARG A 3 83.84 32.61 -61.66
CA ARG A 3 82.83 32.70 -60.60
C ARG A 3 81.72 33.77 -60.69
N LEU A 4 80.51 33.22 -60.47
CA LEU A 4 79.27 33.79 -59.93
C LEU A 4 78.50 34.66 -60.93
N ILE A 5 77.24 34.41 -61.27
CA ILE A 5 76.04 34.45 -60.41
C ILE A 5 74.93 33.61 -61.08
N GLY A 6 74.11 32.90 -60.31
CA GLY A 6 72.77 32.50 -60.79
C GLY A 6 72.11 31.32 -60.09
N GLY A 7 70.94 31.59 -59.47
CA GLY A 7 69.76 30.75 -59.70
C GLY A 7 69.20 29.90 -58.55
N ALA A 8 67.92 30.20 -58.25
CA ALA A 8 66.83 29.27 -57.95
C ALA A 8 66.55 28.78 -56.49
N LYS A 9 65.61 29.53 -55.90
CA LYS A 9 64.48 29.18 -55.00
C LYS A 9 64.25 27.71 -54.59
N PHE A 10 64.07 27.57 -53.28
CA PHE A 10 63.68 26.41 -52.47
C PHE A 10 62.45 25.60 -52.94
N MET A 11 62.61 24.27 -52.95
CA MET A 11 61.60 23.26 -52.63
C MET A 11 62.14 22.40 -51.49
N SER A 12 61.39 22.23 -50.39
CA SER A 12 61.53 21.02 -49.57
C SER A 12 60.22 20.70 -48.86
N ASP A 13 59.79 19.48 -49.12
CA ASP A 13 58.57 18.79 -48.72
C ASP A 13 58.46 18.60 -47.19
N GLY A 14 57.23 18.52 -46.68
CA GLY A 14 56.96 18.44 -45.24
C GLY A 14 55.50 18.16 -44.90
N THR A 15 54.93 17.08 -45.44
CA THR A 15 53.59 16.60 -45.09
C THR A 15 53.60 15.88 -43.73
N LYS A 16 53.24 16.60 -42.67
CA LYS A 16 52.77 15.99 -41.40
C LYS A 16 51.31 15.59 -41.58
N ALA A 17 51.05 14.28 -41.63
CA ALA A 17 49.69 13.73 -41.63
C ALA A 17 49.01 14.00 -40.29
N VAL A 18 48.13 15.01 -40.26
CA VAL A 18 47.15 15.20 -39.19
C VAL A 18 45.93 14.36 -39.55
N LEU A 19 45.73 13.23 -38.86
CA LEU A 19 44.48 12.47 -38.96
C LEU A 19 43.33 13.34 -38.43
N PRO A 20 42.24 13.56 -39.19
CA PRO A 20 41.17 14.46 -38.78
C PRO A 20 40.32 13.82 -37.69
N ALA A 21 40.05 14.57 -36.61
CA ALA A 21 39.21 14.18 -35.47
C ALA A 21 37.75 13.80 -35.85
N THR A 22 37.37 13.95 -37.11
CA THR A 22 36.04 13.62 -37.63
C THR A 22 35.80 12.12 -37.79
N THR A 23 36.84 11.31 -38.02
CA THR A 23 36.69 9.85 -38.22
C THR A 23 36.35 9.12 -36.92
N THR A 24 36.81 9.64 -35.79
CA THR A 24 36.58 9.04 -34.45
C THR A 24 35.13 9.23 -33.97
N CYS A 25 34.45 10.32 -34.37
CA CYS A 25 33.05 10.57 -33.99
C CYS A 25 32.05 9.74 -34.81
N ILE A 26 32.37 9.35 -36.04
CA ILE A 26 31.44 8.59 -36.91
C ILE A 26 31.39 7.09 -36.51
N MET A 27 32.47 6.54 -35.94
CA MET A 27 32.49 5.13 -35.50
C MET A 27 31.62 4.85 -34.27
N LEU A 28 31.29 5.86 -33.47
CA LEU A 28 30.41 5.74 -32.30
C LEU A 28 28.91 5.77 -32.65
N LEU A 29 28.56 6.05 -33.91
CA LEU A 29 27.17 6.09 -34.40
C LEU A 29 26.83 4.94 -35.38
N ASN A 30 27.75 4.01 -35.65
CA ASN A 30 27.43 2.82 -36.44
C ASN A 30 26.44 1.94 -35.64
N PRO A 31 25.25 1.62 -36.17
CA PRO A 31 24.26 0.78 -35.50
C PRO A 31 24.83 -0.56 -35.01
N LEU A 32 25.79 -1.14 -35.73
CA LEU A 32 26.47 -2.38 -35.32
C LEU A 32 27.35 -2.19 -34.09
N SER A 33 28.10 -1.07 -34.02
CA SER A 33 28.91 -0.73 -32.85
C SER A 33 28.02 -0.49 -31.63
N VAL A 34 26.90 0.22 -31.80
CA VAL A 34 25.92 0.44 -30.72
C VAL A 34 25.31 -0.88 -30.25
N ALA A 35 24.88 -1.74 -31.18
CA ALA A 35 24.33 -3.06 -30.85
C ALA A 35 25.36 -3.95 -30.13
N ALA A 36 26.62 -3.95 -30.57
CA ALA A 36 27.70 -4.68 -29.92
C ALA A 36 27.97 -4.17 -28.50
N ILE A 37 28.01 -2.85 -28.29
CA ILE A 37 28.15 -2.23 -26.96
C ILE A 37 26.98 -2.61 -26.06
N LEU A 38 25.74 -2.48 -26.54
CA LEU A 38 24.54 -2.86 -25.79
C LEU A 38 24.54 -4.36 -25.45
N GLY A 39 24.96 -5.22 -26.39
CA GLY A 39 25.12 -6.65 -26.17
C GLY A 39 26.17 -6.97 -25.11
N ALA A 40 27.34 -6.32 -25.16
CA ALA A 40 28.39 -6.47 -24.15
C ALA A 40 27.94 -6.00 -22.76
N LEU A 41 27.24 -4.86 -22.69
CA LEU A 41 26.66 -4.34 -21.44
C LEU A 41 25.60 -5.29 -20.88
N LEU A 42 24.76 -5.88 -21.73
CA LEU A 42 23.76 -6.87 -21.33
C LEU A 42 24.42 -8.13 -20.77
N VAL A 43 25.43 -8.68 -21.46
CA VAL A 43 26.18 -9.85 -20.98
C VAL A 43 26.87 -9.56 -19.66
N PHE A 44 27.54 -8.41 -19.53
CA PHE A 44 28.17 -7.98 -18.28
C PHE A 44 27.14 -7.86 -17.14
N TYR A 45 25.97 -7.28 -17.42
CA TYR A 45 24.87 -7.18 -16.47
C TYR A 45 24.37 -8.55 -16.00
N LEU A 46 24.11 -9.47 -16.94
CA LEU A 46 23.64 -10.83 -16.65
C LEU A 46 24.69 -11.62 -15.86
N ALA A 47 25.97 -11.52 -16.22
CA ALA A 47 27.07 -12.13 -15.48
C ALA A 47 27.13 -11.59 -14.04
N ARG A 48 26.95 -10.27 -13.85
CA ARG A 48 26.88 -9.66 -12.50
C ARG A 48 25.68 -10.16 -11.69
N CYS A 49 24.52 -10.34 -12.32
CA CYS A 49 23.35 -10.91 -11.67
C CYS A 49 23.59 -12.37 -11.23
N TYR A 50 24.19 -13.18 -12.11
CA TYR A 50 24.49 -14.59 -11.85
C TYR A 50 25.54 -14.76 -10.74
N SER A 51 26.61 -13.97 -10.78
CA SER A 51 27.68 -13.98 -9.77
C SER A 51 27.28 -13.31 -8.44
N SER A 52 26.05 -12.81 -8.32
CA SER A 52 25.57 -12.20 -7.09
C SER A 52 25.45 -13.25 -5.97
N PRO A 53 25.84 -12.93 -4.71
CA PRO A 53 25.59 -13.83 -3.58
C PRO A 53 24.09 -14.11 -3.37
N LEU A 54 23.22 -13.23 -3.88
CA LEU A 54 21.77 -13.37 -3.81
C LEU A 54 21.21 -14.38 -4.84
N TRP A 55 22.02 -14.94 -5.74
CA TRP A 55 21.52 -15.86 -6.80
C TRP A 55 20.92 -17.15 -6.23
N ARG A 56 21.44 -17.60 -5.09
CA ARG A 56 20.97 -18.80 -4.37
C ARG A 56 19.63 -18.61 -3.66
N ILE A 57 19.21 -17.37 -3.41
CA ILE A 57 17.93 -17.09 -2.77
C ILE A 57 16.80 -17.48 -3.74
N PRO A 58 15.79 -18.25 -3.30
CA PRO A 58 14.72 -18.71 -4.16
C PRO A 58 13.79 -17.54 -4.56
N GLY A 59 13.14 -17.67 -5.71
CA GLY A 59 12.28 -16.64 -6.28
C GLY A 59 12.18 -16.76 -7.80
N PRO A 60 11.27 -16.01 -8.45
CA PRO A 60 11.10 -16.04 -9.90
C PRO A 60 12.41 -15.74 -10.64
N ALA A 61 12.70 -16.46 -11.73
CA ALA A 61 13.90 -16.23 -12.54
C ALA A 61 14.00 -14.77 -13.01
N LEU A 62 12.86 -14.18 -13.41
CA LEU A 62 12.78 -12.79 -13.81
C LEU A 62 13.18 -11.83 -12.67
N SER A 63 12.74 -12.09 -11.43
CA SER A 63 13.09 -11.29 -10.24
C SER A 63 14.59 -11.33 -9.91
N LYS A 64 15.33 -12.36 -10.33
CA LYS A 64 16.79 -12.40 -10.14
C LYS A 64 17.55 -11.45 -11.07
N ILE A 65 16.94 -11.09 -12.20
CA ILE A 65 17.56 -10.32 -13.29
C ILE A 65 16.95 -8.92 -13.40
N THR A 66 15.68 -8.72 -13.08
CA THR A 66 15.01 -7.42 -13.20
C THR A 66 13.93 -7.22 -12.13
N SER A 67 13.63 -5.97 -11.81
CA SER A 67 12.56 -5.59 -10.88
C SER A 67 11.23 -5.32 -11.59
N ILE A 68 11.14 -5.50 -12.92
CA ILE A 68 9.95 -5.13 -13.70
C ILE A 68 8.69 -5.81 -13.19
N ALA A 69 8.73 -7.12 -12.91
CA ALA A 69 7.56 -7.83 -12.38
C ALA A 69 7.06 -7.23 -11.06
N LEU A 70 7.97 -6.94 -10.13
CA LEU A 70 7.62 -6.32 -8.86
C LEU A 70 6.99 -4.94 -9.07
N ARG A 71 7.57 -4.11 -9.94
CA ARG A 71 7.06 -2.77 -10.26
C ARG A 71 5.71 -2.82 -10.98
N TRP A 72 5.49 -3.77 -11.88
CA TRP A 72 4.20 -3.98 -12.53
C TRP A 72 3.09 -4.17 -11.50
N HIS A 73 3.33 -5.05 -10.52
CA HIS A 73 2.38 -5.29 -9.43
C HIS A 73 2.26 -4.10 -8.47
N GLU A 74 3.31 -3.30 -8.30
CA GLU A 74 3.26 -2.08 -7.50
C GLU A 74 2.40 -0.99 -8.14
N PHE A 75 2.56 -0.75 -9.44
CA PHE A 75 1.72 0.21 -10.17
C PHE A 75 0.28 -0.28 -10.36
N GLY A 76 0.08 -1.59 -10.42
CA GLY A 76 -1.24 -2.24 -10.43
C GLY A 76 -1.88 -2.41 -9.05
N ALA A 77 -1.31 -1.84 -7.99
CA ALA A 77 -1.85 -1.85 -6.63
C ALA A 77 -2.17 -3.26 -6.07
N ASN A 78 -1.35 -4.25 -6.45
CA ASN A 78 -1.48 -5.64 -6.00
C ASN A 78 -0.13 -6.27 -5.60
N ARG A 79 0.86 -5.44 -5.26
CA ARG A 79 2.20 -5.85 -4.85
C ARG A 79 2.17 -6.75 -3.61
N THR A 80 1.32 -6.44 -2.62
CA THR A 80 1.18 -7.24 -1.40
C THR A 80 0.82 -8.67 -1.71
N LEU A 81 -0.26 -8.86 -2.48
CA LEU A 81 -0.77 -10.17 -2.86
C LEU A 81 0.23 -10.92 -3.75
N TYR A 82 0.90 -10.21 -4.67
CA TYR A 82 1.97 -10.80 -5.48
C TYR A 82 3.10 -11.35 -4.60
N ILE A 83 3.67 -10.55 -3.70
CA ILE A 83 4.74 -11.01 -2.79
C ILE A 83 4.27 -12.17 -1.91
N HIS A 84 3.02 -12.13 -1.42
CA HIS A 84 2.45 -13.21 -0.64
C HIS A 84 2.39 -14.52 -1.45
N SER A 85 1.91 -14.47 -2.69
CA SER A 85 1.88 -15.64 -3.59
C SER A 85 3.28 -16.23 -3.84
N LEU A 86 4.32 -15.39 -3.87
CA LEU A 86 5.69 -15.86 -3.99
C LEU A 86 6.15 -16.59 -2.73
N HIS A 87 5.78 -16.12 -1.53
CA HIS A 87 6.10 -16.83 -0.31
C HIS A 87 5.37 -18.17 -0.20
N LEU A 88 4.11 -18.25 -0.63
CA LEU A 88 3.39 -19.53 -0.71
C LEU A 88 4.11 -20.54 -1.62
N LYS A 89 4.77 -20.06 -2.68
CA LYS A 89 5.47 -20.90 -3.66
C LYS A 89 6.91 -21.24 -3.29
N TYR A 90 7.68 -20.27 -2.79
CA TYR A 90 9.13 -20.40 -2.59
C TYR A 90 9.54 -20.49 -1.10
N GLY A 91 8.58 -20.33 -0.18
CA GLY A 91 8.82 -20.43 1.25
C GLY A 91 9.14 -19.09 1.93
N PRO A 92 9.75 -19.11 3.12
CA PRO A 92 9.81 -17.95 4.00
C PRO A 92 10.76 -16.83 3.54
N VAL A 93 11.70 -17.14 2.65
CA VAL A 93 12.68 -16.20 2.07
C VAL A 93 12.50 -16.16 0.56
N VAL A 94 12.26 -14.98 -0.02
CA VAL A 94 12.03 -14.83 -1.47
C VAL A 94 12.81 -13.66 -2.02
N ARG A 95 13.56 -13.85 -3.11
CA ARG A 95 14.13 -12.76 -3.91
C ARG A 95 13.07 -12.20 -4.85
N ILE A 96 12.64 -10.97 -4.57
CA ILE A 96 11.54 -10.30 -5.31
C ILE A 96 12.05 -9.35 -6.39
N ALA A 97 13.31 -8.89 -6.29
CA ALA A 97 14.01 -8.14 -7.32
C ALA A 97 15.55 -8.35 -7.20
N PRO A 98 16.38 -7.87 -8.16
CA PRO A 98 17.81 -8.20 -8.18
C PRO A 98 18.56 -7.82 -6.91
N LYS A 99 18.12 -6.78 -6.20
CA LYS A 99 18.68 -6.35 -4.91
C LYS A 99 17.61 -6.23 -3.82
N GLU A 100 16.54 -7.00 -3.91
CA GLU A 100 15.45 -6.97 -2.92
C GLU A 100 15.04 -8.38 -2.50
N VAL A 101 14.98 -8.61 -1.18
CA VAL A 101 14.60 -9.90 -0.58
C VAL A 101 13.50 -9.70 0.45
N SER A 102 12.45 -10.51 0.36
CA SER A 102 11.32 -10.54 1.28
C SER A 102 11.42 -11.72 2.25
N TYR A 103 11.03 -11.51 3.50
CA TYR A 103 11.11 -12.48 4.59
C TYR A 103 9.79 -12.58 5.36
N THR A 104 9.44 -13.78 5.83
CA THR A 104 8.24 -14.02 6.66
C THR A 104 8.52 -14.79 7.95
N SER A 105 9.74 -15.29 8.16
CA SER A 105 10.12 -15.95 9.41
C SER A 105 10.21 -14.95 10.57
N TYR A 106 9.95 -15.44 11.79
CA TYR A 106 10.13 -14.63 13.00
C TYR A 106 11.58 -14.20 13.20
N GLU A 107 12.55 -15.09 12.94
CA GLU A 107 13.97 -14.77 13.13
C GLU A 107 14.44 -13.66 12.18
N ALA A 108 14.00 -13.68 10.92
CA ALA A 108 14.27 -12.56 10.01
C ALA A 108 13.58 -11.27 10.46
N VAL A 109 12.32 -11.33 10.91
CA VAL A 109 11.61 -10.15 11.43
C VAL A 109 12.34 -9.58 12.66
N LYS A 110 12.83 -10.44 13.54
CA LYS A 110 13.60 -10.08 14.73
C LYS A 110 14.97 -9.51 14.38
N GLU A 111 15.71 -10.08 13.44
CA GLU A 111 17.01 -9.56 12.98
C GLU A 111 16.85 -8.20 12.29
N ILE A 112 15.88 -8.06 11.38
CA ILE A 112 15.70 -6.85 10.58
C ILE A 112 15.11 -5.72 11.43
N TYR A 113 14.09 -6.01 12.25
CA TYR A 113 13.29 -5.00 12.95
C TYR A 113 13.46 -4.96 14.48
N GLY A 114 14.00 -6.01 15.11
CA GLY A 114 14.06 -6.16 16.56
C GLY A 114 15.17 -5.35 17.27
N SER A 115 15.23 -5.50 18.60
CA SER A 115 16.00 -4.63 19.51
C SER A 115 17.32 -5.26 20.00
N LEU A 116 18.41 -4.91 19.32
CA LEU A 116 19.79 -4.74 19.82
C LEU A 116 20.63 -4.17 18.67
N GLY A 117 20.31 -2.96 18.20
CA GLY A 117 21.24 -2.33 17.28
C GLY A 117 20.99 -2.55 15.79
N SER A 118 19.99 -3.34 15.35
CA SER A 118 19.89 -3.84 13.95
C SER A 118 20.35 -2.78 12.95
N GLY A 119 21.49 -3.02 12.31
CA GLY A 119 22.22 -2.01 11.51
C GLY A 119 21.48 -1.59 10.25
N TYR A 120 20.19 -1.89 10.17
CA TYR A 120 19.37 -1.75 8.99
C TYR A 120 18.64 -0.41 9.02
N ASP A 121 19.17 0.54 8.25
CA ASP A 121 18.50 1.82 8.04
C ASP A 121 17.29 1.71 7.12
N LYS A 122 16.36 2.67 7.21
CA LYS A 122 15.23 2.76 6.29
C LYS A 122 15.75 3.03 4.87
N HIS A 123 15.20 2.34 3.88
CA HIS A 123 15.53 2.60 2.47
C HIS A 123 15.06 4.00 2.04
N ARG A 124 15.67 4.57 1.00
CA ARG A 124 15.27 5.87 0.41
C ARG A 124 13.82 5.92 -0.09
N PHE A 125 13.12 4.79 -0.15
CA PHE A 125 11.65 4.70 -0.34
C PHE A 125 10.90 5.62 0.63
N TYR A 126 11.37 5.78 1.86
CA TYR A 126 10.72 6.65 2.84
C TYR A 126 10.82 8.15 2.50
N ASN A 127 11.54 8.55 1.44
CA ASN A 127 11.51 9.93 0.92
C ASN A 127 10.16 10.31 0.32
N LEU A 128 9.35 9.32 -0.08
CA LEU A 128 7.99 9.53 -0.56
C LEU A 128 7.12 10.26 0.47
N PHE A 129 7.42 10.09 1.76
CA PHE A 129 6.65 10.59 2.89
C PHE A 129 7.27 11.82 3.56
N LYS A 130 8.12 12.56 2.82
CA LYS A 130 8.52 13.89 3.29
C LYS A 130 7.32 14.83 3.27
N VAL A 131 7.22 15.68 4.29
CA VAL A 131 6.17 16.68 4.42
C VAL A 131 6.82 18.06 4.46
N PHE A 132 6.31 19.01 3.68
CA PHE A 132 6.92 20.35 3.51
C PHE A 132 8.42 20.30 3.12
N GLY A 133 8.83 19.25 2.39
CA GLY A 133 10.23 19.00 2.06
C GLY A 133 11.12 18.56 3.23
N ARG A 134 10.57 18.49 4.45
CA ARG A 134 11.26 18.09 5.68
C ARG A 134 11.09 16.59 5.95
N ARG A 135 12.01 16.04 6.74
CA ARG A 135 11.88 14.69 7.28
C ARG A 135 11.21 14.74 8.65
N THR A 136 10.22 13.89 8.82
CA THR A 136 9.52 13.62 10.08
C THR A 136 10.11 12.38 10.74
N MET A 137 9.62 11.99 11.91
CA MET A 137 10.00 10.73 12.55
C MET A 137 9.76 9.53 11.61
N PHE A 138 8.63 9.48 10.90
CA PHE A 138 8.33 8.40 9.96
C PHE A 138 9.31 8.34 8.77
N SER A 139 9.65 9.48 8.17
CA SER A 139 10.52 9.53 6.98
C SER A 139 12.02 9.61 7.29
N THR A 140 12.42 9.60 8.56
CA THR A 140 13.84 9.63 8.96
C THR A 140 14.56 8.31 8.68
N LEU A 141 15.57 8.37 7.80
CA LEU A 141 16.26 7.19 7.29
C LEU A 141 17.22 6.57 8.30
N VAL A 142 18.08 7.41 8.87
CA VAL A 142 19.16 6.98 9.78
C VAL A 142 18.59 6.71 11.16
N LYS A 143 18.97 5.57 11.74
CA LYS A 143 18.44 5.09 13.02
C LYS A 143 18.74 6.04 14.18
N GLY A 144 19.95 6.59 14.25
CA GLY A 144 20.37 7.50 15.31
C GLY A 144 19.46 8.74 15.37
N ASP A 145 19.21 9.36 14.23
CA ASP A 145 18.37 10.56 14.12
C ASP A 145 16.90 10.24 14.40
N HIS A 146 16.42 9.09 13.91
CA HIS A 146 15.08 8.61 14.24
C HIS A 146 14.90 8.41 15.75
N ALA A 147 15.89 7.82 16.43
CA ALA A 147 15.84 7.61 17.88
C ALA A 147 15.81 8.94 18.65
N LYS A 148 16.59 9.94 18.21
CA LYS A 148 16.55 11.30 18.79
C LYS A 148 15.17 11.93 18.65
N ARG A 149 14.59 11.92 17.44
CA ARG A 149 13.23 12.44 17.18
C ARG A 149 12.17 11.71 17.99
N LYS A 150 12.17 10.37 17.96
CA LYS A 150 11.22 9.55 18.71
C LYS A 150 11.26 9.86 20.21
N ARG A 151 12.42 10.14 20.79
CA ARG A 151 12.54 10.50 22.22
C ARG A 151 11.77 11.78 22.59
N ILE A 152 11.61 12.72 21.66
CA ILE A 152 10.86 13.96 21.89
C ILE A 152 9.35 13.69 21.90
N ILE A 153 8.89 12.77 21.06
CA ILE A 153 7.47 12.58 20.72
C ILE A 153 6.83 11.42 21.49
N ALA A 154 7.60 10.36 21.77
CA ALA A 154 7.07 9.07 22.25
C ALA A 154 6.32 9.17 23.57
N ASP A 155 6.63 10.16 24.42
CA ASP A 155 5.94 10.32 25.68
C ASP A 155 4.45 10.63 25.49
N ARG A 156 4.07 11.46 24.50
CA ARG A 156 2.65 11.79 24.22
C ARG A 156 1.83 10.57 23.80
N TYR A 157 2.49 9.60 23.16
CA TYR A 157 1.88 8.36 22.69
C TYR A 157 2.02 7.18 23.66
N ALA A 158 2.70 7.36 24.79
CA ALA A 158 2.79 6.32 25.80
C ALA A 158 1.39 6.00 26.34
N ASN A 159 1.12 4.72 26.64
CA ASN A 159 -0.20 4.30 27.13
C ASN A 159 -0.66 5.14 28.34
N SER A 160 0.25 5.46 29.26
CA SER A 160 -0.01 6.28 30.44
C SER A 160 -0.44 7.72 30.14
N ASN A 161 -0.19 8.25 28.95
CA ASN A 161 -0.66 9.56 28.51
C ASN A 161 -1.95 9.45 27.66
N VAL A 162 -2.07 8.42 26.82
CA VAL A 162 -3.26 8.18 26.00
C VAL A 162 -4.50 7.91 26.86
N VAL A 163 -4.36 7.13 27.94
CA VAL A 163 -5.49 6.76 28.82
C VAL A 163 -5.84 7.82 29.87
N LYS A 164 -5.19 8.99 29.86
CA LYS A 164 -5.53 10.08 30.79
C LYS A 164 -6.97 10.54 30.53
N PRO A 165 -7.77 10.83 31.58
CA PRO A 165 -9.19 11.17 31.42
C PRO A 165 -9.46 12.29 30.41
N ILE A 166 -8.65 13.35 30.40
CA ILE A 166 -8.84 14.47 29.47
C ILE A 166 -8.64 14.06 28.00
N ALA A 167 -7.60 13.27 27.71
CA ALA A 167 -7.30 12.78 26.36
C ALA A 167 -8.31 11.71 25.92
N LEU A 168 -8.67 10.81 26.83
CA LEU A 168 -9.60 9.71 26.57
C LEU A 168 -11.02 10.21 26.33
N SER A 169 -11.46 11.21 27.10
CA SER A 169 -12.82 11.77 26.98
C SER A 169 -13.12 12.34 25.59
N GLY A 170 -12.11 12.85 24.88
CA GLY A 170 -12.27 13.31 23.49
C GLY A 170 -12.60 12.16 22.54
N ILE A 171 -11.94 11.02 22.72
CA ILE A 171 -12.17 9.79 21.94
C ILE A 171 -13.56 9.21 22.25
N GLU A 172 -13.92 9.14 23.54
CA GLU A 172 -15.23 8.63 23.98
C GLU A 172 -16.40 9.47 23.45
N LYS A 173 -16.28 10.80 23.49
CA LYS A 173 -17.30 11.73 22.94
C LYS A 173 -17.53 11.49 21.45
N ARG A 174 -16.46 11.32 20.67
CA ARG A 174 -16.53 11.07 19.23
C ARG A 174 -17.09 9.69 18.90
N ALA A 175 -16.70 8.67 19.66
CA ALA A 175 -17.26 7.33 19.53
C ALA A 175 -18.77 7.31 19.86
N LYS A 176 -19.18 8.06 20.88
CA LYS A 176 -20.60 8.27 21.21
C LYS A 176 -21.35 9.02 20.10
N SER A 177 -20.74 10.06 19.53
CA SER A 177 -21.33 10.83 18.42
C SER A 177 -21.56 9.95 17.19
N LEU A 178 -20.58 9.12 16.83
CA LEU A 178 -20.70 8.21 15.69
C LEU A 178 -21.73 7.11 15.97
N SER A 179 -21.63 6.42 17.11
CA SER A 179 -22.55 5.33 17.45
C SER A 179 -24.01 5.77 17.66
N GLY A 180 -24.28 7.04 17.96
CA GLY A 180 -25.65 7.53 18.15
C GLY A 180 -26.44 7.85 16.86
N SER A 181 -25.80 7.87 15.68
CA SER A 181 -26.37 8.47 14.45
C SER A 181 -26.67 7.44 13.33
N VAL A 182 -26.71 6.14 13.60
CA VAL A 182 -26.50 5.11 12.56
C VAL A 182 -27.77 4.32 12.23
N LEU A 183 -28.45 4.66 11.12
CA LEU A 183 -29.56 3.85 10.56
C LEU A 183 -29.24 3.23 9.19
N MET A 184 -28.32 3.82 8.41
CA MET A 184 -27.66 3.21 7.26
C MET A 184 -26.59 4.21 6.82
N GLN A 185 -25.32 3.82 6.73
CA GLN A 185 -24.26 4.80 6.47
C GLN A 185 -23.17 4.29 5.54
N GLN A 186 -22.60 5.23 4.78
CA GLN A 186 -21.27 5.13 4.18
C GLN A 186 -20.24 5.08 5.33
N VAL A 187 -19.99 3.90 5.88
CA VAL A 187 -19.16 3.78 7.09
C VAL A 187 -17.72 4.17 6.80
N GLN A 188 -17.22 4.00 5.58
CA GLN A 188 -15.84 4.38 5.25
C GLN A 188 -15.56 5.86 5.55
N VAL A 189 -16.35 6.80 5.01
CA VAL A 189 -16.17 8.24 5.27
C VAL A 189 -16.30 8.54 6.75
N LYS A 190 -17.30 7.95 7.42
CA LYS A 190 -17.56 8.23 8.84
C LYS A 190 -16.49 7.69 9.79
N LEU A 191 -15.89 6.56 9.45
CA LEU A 191 -14.76 5.99 10.20
C LEU A 191 -13.50 6.82 10.01
N HIS A 192 -13.25 7.34 8.81
CA HIS A 192 -12.14 8.28 8.58
C HIS A 192 -12.40 9.64 9.24
N SER A 193 -13.64 10.16 9.25
CA SER A 193 -14.01 11.34 10.03
C SER A 193 -13.76 11.12 11.52
N TYR A 194 -14.15 9.96 12.06
CA TYR A 194 -13.89 9.59 13.45
C TYR A 194 -12.40 9.55 13.77
N ALA A 195 -11.60 8.89 12.93
CA ALA A 195 -10.15 8.81 13.08
C ALA A 195 -9.48 10.20 12.99
N CYS A 196 -9.90 11.03 12.01
CA CYS A 196 -9.46 12.42 11.86
C CYS A 196 -9.71 13.23 13.13
N ASP A 197 -10.92 13.14 13.64
CA ASP A 197 -11.36 13.84 14.83
C ASP A 197 -10.61 13.40 16.10
N CYS A 198 -10.32 12.11 16.24
CA CYS A 198 -9.54 11.56 17.34
C CYS A 198 -8.06 11.96 17.26
N VAL A 199 -7.43 11.83 16.08
CA VAL A 199 -6.02 12.19 15.94
C VAL A 199 -5.81 13.70 16.07
N THR A 200 -6.68 14.55 15.51
CA THR A 200 -6.55 16.01 15.65
C THR A 200 -6.83 16.47 17.07
N HIS A 201 -7.68 15.76 17.83
CA HIS A 201 -7.80 15.96 19.28
C HIS A 201 -6.47 15.64 19.99
N HIS A 202 -5.84 14.52 19.67
CA HIS A 202 -4.53 14.16 20.21
C HIS A 202 -3.42 15.15 19.83
N LEU A 203 -3.49 15.75 18.64
CA LEU A 203 -2.45 16.64 18.12
C LEU A 203 -2.63 18.10 18.53
N PHE A 204 -3.86 18.62 18.54
CA PHE A 204 -4.12 20.07 18.50
C PHE A 204 -5.17 20.57 19.50
N HIS A 205 -5.76 19.73 20.36
CA HIS A 205 -6.83 20.16 21.26
C HIS A 205 -6.46 21.46 22.02
N PRO A 206 -7.36 22.46 22.10
CA PRO A 206 -8.77 22.46 21.66
C PRO A 206 -9.03 22.69 20.17
N TYR A 207 -8.01 22.92 19.35
CA TYR A 207 -8.11 23.28 17.93
C TYR A 207 -8.18 22.09 16.97
N GLY A 208 -8.63 20.93 17.45
CA GLY A 208 -8.86 19.76 16.60
C GLY A 208 -10.09 19.92 15.69
N THR A 209 -10.26 19.00 14.75
CA THR A 209 -11.36 18.98 13.79
C THR A 209 -12.66 18.47 14.41
N ASN A 210 -13.76 18.62 13.67
CA ASN A 210 -15.03 17.99 13.95
C ASN A 210 -15.69 17.46 12.65
N SER A 211 -14.94 16.67 11.88
CA SER A 211 -15.32 16.03 10.61
C SER A 211 -16.54 15.09 10.74
N LEU A 212 -16.96 14.70 11.94
CA LEU A 212 -18.21 13.96 12.12
C LEU A 212 -19.46 14.84 11.92
N GLN A 213 -19.33 16.15 12.18
CA GLN A 213 -20.45 17.09 12.29
C GLN A 213 -20.31 18.31 11.36
N LYS A 214 -19.09 18.67 10.97
CA LYS A 214 -18.78 19.81 10.11
C LYS A 214 -18.35 19.35 8.72
N GLN A 215 -18.98 19.90 7.68
CA GLN A 215 -18.69 19.54 6.30
C GLN A 215 -17.29 19.99 5.88
N GLU A 216 -16.86 21.21 6.24
CA GLU A 216 -15.52 21.73 5.91
C GLU A 216 -14.39 20.80 6.40
N ASP A 217 -14.51 20.30 7.63
CA ASP A 217 -13.56 19.35 8.20
C ASP A 217 -13.68 17.95 7.56
N THR A 218 -14.84 17.61 7.02
CA THR A 218 -15.04 16.37 6.24
C THR A 218 -14.34 16.47 4.90
N ASP A 219 -14.48 17.59 4.19
CA ASP A 219 -13.84 17.83 2.89
C ASP A 219 -12.31 17.79 2.99
N MET A 220 -11.76 18.33 4.09
CA MET A 220 -10.32 18.27 4.39
C MET A 220 -9.85 16.84 4.65
N MET A 221 -10.62 16.05 5.40
CA MET A 221 -10.33 14.63 5.62
C MET A 221 -10.43 13.82 4.31
N GLU A 222 -11.47 14.06 3.50
CA GLU A 222 -11.64 13.39 2.21
C GLU A 222 -10.50 13.72 1.24
N GLN A 223 -10.03 14.97 1.23
CA GLN A 223 -8.86 15.36 0.44
C GLN A 223 -7.60 14.58 0.84
N VAL A 224 -7.40 14.31 2.14
CA VAL A 224 -6.27 13.53 2.64
C VAL A 224 -6.40 12.06 2.21
N THR A 225 -7.54 11.44 2.48
CA THR A 225 -7.77 10.00 2.26
C THR A 225 -7.85 9.61 0.78
N THR A 226 -8.27 10.52 -0.08
CA THR A 226 -8.37 10.33 -1.54
C THR A 226 -7.14 10.81 -2.31
N ASP A 227 -6.10 11.29 -1.62
CA ASP A 227 -4.86 11.74 -2.27
C ASP A 227 -4.10 10.56 -2.90
N ASP A 228 -3.91 10.64 -4.22
CA ASP A 228 -3.14 9.68 -4.99
C ASP A 228 -1.74 10.22 -5.39
N SER A 229 -1.32 11.39 -4.87
CA SER A 229 -0.02 12.02 -5.20
C SER A 229 1.19 11.11 -4.92
N LEU A 230 1.02 10.16 -4.02
CA LEU A 230 2.01 9.12 -3.71
C LEU A 230 2.40 8.31 -4.96
N ARG A 231 1.48 8.06 -5.91
CA ARG A 231 1.78 7.36 -7.17
C ARG A 231 2.76 8.14 -8.05
N ASN A 232 2.60 9.46 -8.14
CA ASN A 232 3.55 10.31 -8.89
C ASN A 232 4.92 10.34 -8.22
N ARG A 233 4.95 10.44 -6.89
CA ARG A 233 6.19 10.34 -6.11
C ARG A 233 6.87 8.98 -6.30
N LEU A 234 6.11 7.90 -6.48
CA LEU A 234 6.63 6.56 -6.77
C LEU A 234 7.34 6.48 -8.13
N ILE A 235 6.80 7.13 -9.16
CA ILE A 235 7.46 7.25 -10.47
C ILE A 235 8.79 7.98 -10.31
N GLN A 236 8.79 9.12 -9.62
CA GLN A 236 10.01 9.88 -9.32
C GLN A 236 11.04 9.03 -8.54
N HIS A 237 10.58 8.18 -7.63
CA HIS A 237 11.45 7.30 -6.85
C HIS A 237 12.17 6.25 -7.70
N HIS A 238 11.44 5.58 -8.60
CA HIS A 238 12.02 4.52 -9.42
C HIS A 238 12.77 5.05 -10.65
N TYR A 239 12.33 6.19 -11.20
CA TYR A 239 12.84 6.75 -12.44
C TYR A 239 13.18 8.24 -12.30
N PRO A 240 14.11 8.61 -11.40
CA PRO A 240 14.38 10.01 -11.08
C PRO A 240 14.92 10.81 -12.27
N VAL A 241 15.78 10.20 -13.10
CA VAL A 241 16.33 10.83 -14.31
C VAL A 241 15.21 11.09 -15.33
N PHE A 242 14.35 10.09 -15.56
CA PHE A 242 13.20 10.26 -16.44
C PHE A 242 12.28 11.37 -15.93
N TYR A 243 11.95 11.35 -14.64
CA TYR A 243 11.12 12.39 -14.04
C TYR A 243 11.76 13.79 -14.19
N GLN A 244 13.08 13.92 -14.02
CA GLN A 244 13.77 15.21 -14.16
C GLN A 244 13.60 15.85 -15.54
N TYR A 245 13.61 15.05 -16.61
CA TYR A 245 13.49 15.57 -17.99
C TYR A 245 12.04 15.62 -18.50
N PHE A 246 11.17 14.77 -17.97
CA PHE A 246 9.81 14.58 -18.47
C PHE A 246 8.71 15.00 -17.48
N SER A 247 9.04 15.59 -16.32
CA SER A 247 8.03 15.99 -15.32
C SER A 247 6.95 16.88 -15.93
N LYS A 248 7.33 17.86 -16.76
CA LYS A 248 6.37 18.76 -17.42
C LYS A 248 5.38 18.03 -18.33
N ILE A 249 5.79 16.91 -18.92
CA ILE A 249 4.91 16.06 -19.74
C ILE A 249 4.08 15.16 -18.83
N LEU A 250 4.67 14.62 -17.76
CA LEU A 250 3.93 13.85 -16.76
C LEU A 250 2.85 14.69 -16.07
N ASP A 251 3.13 15.96 -15.77
CA ASP A 251 2.20 16.91 -15.17
C ASP A 251 0.99 17.21 -16.08
N LEU A 252 1.08 16.95 -17.40
CA LEU A 252 -0.07 17.04 -18.32
C LEU A 252 -1.04 15.85 -18.18
N PHE A 253 -0.55 14.71 -17.69
CA PHE A 253 -1.33 13.48 -17.56
C PHE A 253 -1.63 13.12 -16.09
N PHE A 254 -0.90 13.70 -15.14
CA PHE A 254 -0.96 13.37 -13.72
C PHE A 254 -0.92 14.64 -12.87
N ASP A 255 -1.95 14.87 -12.05
CA ASP A 255 -1.98 16.04 -11.17
C ASP A 255 -0.88 15.98 -10.11
N PRO A 256 -0.05 17.02 -9.96
CA PRO A 256 0.76 17.22 -8.76
C PRO A 256 -0.18 17.63 -7.62
N ARG A 257 -0.98 16.68 -7.11
CA ARG A 257 -1.93 16.98 -6.04
C ARG A 257 -1.16 17.52 -4.83
N THR A 258 -1.56 18.71 -4.41
CA THR A 258 -1.26 19.25 -3.10
C THR A 258 -2.52 19.08 -2.27
N THR A 259 -2.40 18.85 -0.96
CA THR A 259 -3.52 18.80 -0.01
C THR A 259 -3.65 20.16 0.69
N PRO A 260 -4.12 21.23 0.00
CA PRO A 260 -4.12 22.59 0.55
C PRO A 260 -4.95 22.71 1.81
N LEU A 261 -6.11 22.04 1.91
CA LEU A 261 -6.98 22.16 3.08
C LEU A 261 -6.30 21.63 4.34
N ALA A 262 -5.69 20.44 4.24
CA ALA A 262 -4.95 19.83 5.35
C ALA A 262 -3.70 20.63 5.69
N LYS A 263 -3.00 21.16 4.69
CA LYS A 263 -1.84 22.03 4.88
C LYS A 263 -2.23 23.30 5.65
N ASP A 264 -3.26 24.00 5.20
CA ASP A 264 -3.70 25.27 5.77
C ASP A 264 -4.26 25.05 7.18
N PHE A 265 -5.01 23.97 7.40
CA PHE A 265 -5.45 23.55 8.73
C PHE A 265 -4.27 23.34 9.69
N VAL A 266 -3.27 22.53 9.33
CA VAL A 266 -2.14 22.24 10.22
C VAL A 266 -1.27 23.47 10.47
N VAL A 267 -1.02 24.28 9.45
CA VAL A 267 -0.29 25.55 9.63
C VAL A 267 -1.06 26.48 10.56
N GLY A 268 -2.38 26.60 10.40
CA GLY A 268 -3.24 27.37 11.30
C GLY A 268 -3.25 26.82 12.72
N ALA A 269 -3.36 25.51 12.90
CA ALA A 269 -3.42 24.85 14.21
C ALA A 269 -2.07 24.94 14.95
N THR A 270 -0.94 24.75 14.25
CA THR A 270 0.39 24.81 14.87
C THR A 270 0.84 26.23 15.24
N SER A 271 0.16 27.25 14.71
CA SER A 271 0.38 28.66 15.10
C SER A 271 -0.26 29.06 16.44
N LYS A 272 -1.12 28.21 17.01
CA LYS A 272 -1.79 28.46 18.31
C LYS A 272 -0.81 28.27 19.47
N ILE A 273 -0.92 29.10 20.51
CA ILE A 273 0.08 29.22 21.58
C ILE A 273 -0.29 28.48 22.88
N ASP A 274 -1.53 28.01 22.98
CA ASP A 274 -2.11 27.40 24.19
C ASP A 274 -2.76 26.03 23.92
N PRO A 275 -2.10 25.10 23.20
CA PRO A 275 -2.61 23.75 23.07
C PRO A 275 -2.62 23.05 24.44
N ALA A 276 -3.58 22.14 24.62
CA ALA A 276 -3.71 21.41 25.88
C ALA A 276 -2.46 20.57 26.16
N PRO A 277 -2.07 20.41 27.45
CA PRO A 277 -0.79 19.80 27.80
C PRO A 277 -0.60 18.37 27.26
N PHE A 278 -1.66 17.57 27.13
CA PHE A 278 -1.54 16.19 26.65
C PHE A 278 -1.25 16.08 25.14
N THR A 279 -1.32 17.17 24.39
CA THR A 279 -1.22 17.16 22.93
C THR A 279 0.21 17.01 22.43
N LEU A 280 0.36 16.53 21.20
CA LEU A 280 1.67 16.53 20.54
C LEU A 280 2.19 17.95 20.31
N LEU A 281 1.32 18.90 19.91
CA LEU A 281 1.72 20.26 19.63
C LEU A 281 2.36 20.94 20.85
N SER A 282 1.71 20.84 22.03
CA SER A 282 2.25 21.36 23.29
C SER A 282 3.68 20.83 23.52
N ARG A 283 3.89 19.53 23.35
CA ARG A 283 5.20 18.91 23.56
C ARG A 283 6.27 19.42 22.60
N LEU A 284 5.91 19.63 21.33
CA LEU A 284 6.83 20.12 20.30
C LEU A 284 7.17 21.60 20.52
N GLN A 285 6.21 22.41 20.97
CA GLN A 285 6.41 23.82 21.31
C GLN A 285 7.32 23.98 22.53
N ASP A 286 7.07 23.24 23.62
CA ASP A 286 7.95 23.22 24.81
C ASP A 286 9.41 22.91 24.42
N LYS A 287 9.59 21.96 23.48
CA LYS A 287 10.92 21.55 23.06
C LYS A 287 11.61 22.63 22.23
N ARG A 288 10.88 23.32 21.36
CA ARG A 288 11.37 24.46 20.58
C ARG A 288 11.84 25.60 21.49
N GLU A 289 11.09 25.90 22.53
CA GLU A 289 11.41 26.98 23.49
C GLU A 289 12.59 26.63 24.39
N SER A 290 12.77 25.35 24.74
CA SER A 290 13.88 24.90 25.60
C SER A 290 15.31 25.07 25.01
N GLY A 291 15.45 25.59 23.78
CA GLY A 291 16.74 26.06 23.23
C GLY A 291 17.85 25.01 23.04
N SER A 292 17.56 23.72 23.18
CA SER A 292 18.58 22.66 23.03
C SER A 292 19.07 22.55 21.59
N SER A 293 20.32 22.97 21.34
CA SER A 293 20.97 23.01 20.01
C SER A 293 21.01 21.67 19.27
N VAL A 294 20.84 20.55 19.97
CA VAL A 294 20.98 19.20 19.43
C VAL A 294 19.73 18.70 18.69
N ASN A 295 18.57 19.37 18.83
CA ASN A 295 17.32 19.04 18.11
C ASN A 295 16.39 20.26 17.96
N GLN A 296 16.90 21.39 17.43
CA GLN A 296 16.06 22.56 17.18
C GLN A 296 15.06 22.26 16.06
N MET A 297 13.76 22.34 16.36
CA MET A 297 12.68 22.22 15.38
C MET A 297 12.14 23.62 15.09
N ASP A 298 12.19 24.03 13.83
CA ASP A 298 11.54 25.27 13.40
C ASP A 298 10.01 25.08 13.29
N ALA A 299 9.26 26.15 13.01
CA ALA A 299 7.81 26.07 12.90
C ALA A 299 7.35 25.12 11.77
N ILE A 300 8.12 25.01 10.69
CA ILE A 300 7.82 24.11 9.57
C ILE A 300 8.13 22.66 9.94
N ASP A 301 9.17 22.40 10.75
CA ASP A 301 9.45 21.07 11.28
C ASP A 301 8.31 20.58 12.20
N ILE A 302 7.77 21.47 13.05
CA ILE A 302 6.60 21.15 13.89
C ILE A 302 5.38 20.86 13.01
N ALA A 303 5.08 21.73 12.04
CA ALA A 303 3.97 21.52 11.11
C ALA A 303 4.14 20.23 10.31
N ALA A 304 5.35 19.92 9.84
CA ALA A 304 5.64 18.69 9.11
C ALA A 304 5.38 17.45 9.97
N GLU A 305 5.86 17.44 11.22
CA GLU A 305 5.65 16.34 12.16
C GLU A 305 4.16 16.16 12.48
N CYS A 306 3.44 17.25 12.76
CA CYS A 306 2.01 17.20 13.03
C CYS A 306 1.20 16.71 11.81
N THR A 307 1.53 17.14 10.59
CA THR A 307 0.86 16.67 9.37
C THR A 307 1.11 15.17 9.13
N ASP A 308 2.34 14.69 9.29
CA ASP A 308 2.67 13.26 9.12
C ASP A 308 1.89 12.39 10.12
N HIS A 309 1.80 12.83 11.38
CA HIS A 309 1.02 12.14 12.40
C HIS A 309 -0.49 12.20 12.15
N MET A 310 -1.00 13.34 11.66
CA MET A 310 -2.42 13.51 11.32
C MET A 310 -2.83 12.56 10.21
N VAL A 311 -2.11 12.57 9.08
CA VAL A 311 -2.38 11.69 7.92
C VAL A 311 -2.28 10.22 8.32
N ALA A 312 -1.23 9.85 9.08
CA ALA A 312 -1.05 8.49 9.55
C ALA A 312 -2.22 8.00 10.42
N GLY A 313 -2.73 8.85 11.32
CA GLY A 313 -3.87 8.51 12.19
C GLY A 313 -5.21 8.41 11.46
N ILE A 314 -5.42 9.22 10.42
CA ILE A 314 -6.66 9.21 9.61
C ILE A 314 -6.78 7.90 8.83
N ASP A 315 -5.86 7.66 7.89
CA ASP A 315 -5.99 6.57 6.92
C ASP A 315 -5.91 5.21 7.62
N THR A 316 -4.92 5.03 8.50
CA THR A 316 -4.65 3.70 9.05
C THR A 316 -5.72 3.22 10.02
N THR A 317 -6.21 4.08 10.93
CA THR A 317 -7.30 3.69 11.83
C THR A 317 -8.63 3.60 11.07
N GLY A 318 -8.90 4.53 10.15
CA GLY A 318 -10.10 4.54 9.33
C GLY A 318 -10.27 3.26 8.50
N ASP A 319 -9.22 2.87 7.77
CA ASP A 319 -9.23 1.64 6.96
C ASP A 319 -9.28 0.37 7.82
N SER A 320 -8.53 0.31 8.94
CA SER A 320 -8.57 -0.84 9.85
C SER A 320 -9.98 -1.07 10.41
N LEU A 321 -10.64 0.01 10.85
CA LEU A 321 -12.03 -0.06 11.30
C LEU A 321 -12.98 -0.43 10.17
N CYS A 322 -12.75 0.07 8.95
CA CYS A 322 -13.60 -0.20 7.80
C CYS A 322 -13.61 -1.70 7.47
N PHE A 323 -12.44 -2.32 7.33
CA PHE A 323 -12.34 -3.76 7.09
C PHE A 323 -12.85 -4.58 8.26
N LEU A 324 -12.56 -4.17 9.51
CA LEU A 324 -13.03 -4.90 10.70
C LEU A 324 -14.56 -4.86 10.82
N LEU A 325 -15.21 -3.71 10.61
CA LEU A 325 -16.66 -3.62 10.63
C LEU A 325 -17.29 -4.39 9.47
N TRP A 326 -16.66 -4.37 8.29
CA TRP A 326 -17.10 -5.20 7.16
C TRP A 326 -17.06 -6.69 7.49
N GLU A 327 -15.96 -7.17 8.07
CA GLU A 327 -15.77 -8.56 8.49
C GLU A 327 -16.81 -8.96 9.55
N LEU A 328 -16.96 -8.13 10.58
CA LEU A 328 -17.90 -8.40 11.66
C LEU A 328 -19.35 -8.40 11.16
N SER A 329 -19.67 -7.66 10.10
CA SER A 329 -21.00 -7.62 9.50
C SER A 329 -21.32 -8.85 8.65
N GLN A 330 -20.34 -9.67 8.29
CA GLN A 330 -20.59 -10.86 7.48
C GLN A 330 -21.48 -11.86 8.22
N PRO A 331 -22.33 -12.65 7.52
CA PRO A 331 -23.16 -13.66 8.14
C PRO A 331 -22.38 -14.65 9.02
N ALA A 332 -21.14 -14.98 8.63
CA ALA A 332 -20.27 -15.87 9.40
C ALA A 332 -19.82 -15.28 10.75
N SER A 333 -19.90 -13.96 10.92
CA SER A 333 -19.41 -13.22 12.09
C SER A 333 -20.54 -12.80 13.05
N LEU A 334 -21.80 -13.17 12.79
CA LEU A 334 -22.92 -12.84 13.68
C LEU A 334 -22.74 -13.39 15.10
N GLU A 335 -22.18 -14.60 15.20
CA GLU A 335 -21.86 -15.20 16.50
C GLU A 335 -20.76 -14.43 17.26
N ILE A 336 -19.81 -13.84 16.53
CA ILE A 336 -18.77 -12.98 17.11
C ILE A 336 -19.41 -11.69 17.64
N GLN A 337 -20.35 -11.09 16.90
CA GLN A 337 -21.10 -9.93 17.40
C GLN A 337 -21.87 -10.26 18.68
N ARG A 338 -22.50 -11.44 18.76
CA ARG A 338 -23.22 -11.90 19.95
C ARG A 338 -22.29 -12.02 21.17
N LYS A 339 -21.18 -12.74 21.04
CA LYS A 339 -20.19 -12.90 22.12
C LYS A 339 -19.60 -11.56 22.58
N LEU A 340 -19.30 -10.67 21.64
CA LEU A 340 -18.80 -9.34 21.95
C LEU A 340 -19.83 -8.53 22.75
N ARG A 341 -21.09 -8.59 22.37
CA ARG A 341 -22.19 -7.93 23.08
C ARG A 341 -22.40 -8.51 24.48
N GLU A 342 -22.30 -9.82 24.63
CA GLU A 342 -22.41 -10.49 25.93
C GLU A 342 -21.36 -10.01 26.90
N GLU A 343 -20.09 -9.99 26.47
CA GLU A 343 -19.00 -9.44 27.30
C GLU A 343 -19.26 -7.98 27.70
N ILE A 344 -19.71 -7.14 26.76
CA ILE A 344 -20.01 -5.73 27.03
C ILE A 344 -21.18 -5.58 28.04
N ARG A 345 -22.22 -6.40 27.90
CA ARG A 345 -23.42 -6.36 28.78
C ARG A 345 -23.11 -6.84 30.19
N GLU A 346 -22.28 -7.87 30.32
CA GLU A 346 -21.84 -8.41 31.62
C GLU A 346 -20.87 -7.47 32.34
N ASN A 347 -20.22 -6.56 31.60
CA ASN A 347 -19.20 -5.66 32.11
C ASN A 347 -19.50 -4.18 31.78
N PRO A 348 -20.66 -3.62 32.21
CA PRO A 348 -21.11 -2.29 31.79
C PRO A 348 -20.17 -1.17 32.23
N ASP A 349 -19.55 -1.30 33.40
CA ASP A 349 -18.64 -0.29 33.99
C ASP A 349 -17.15 -0.61 33.75
N ALA A 350 -16.83 -1.73 33.12
CA ALA A 350 -15.44 -2.08 32.85
C ALA A 350 -14.82 -1.05 31.89
N SER A 351 -13.55 -0.75 32.10
CA SER A 351 -12.77 0.04 31.14
C SER A 351 -12.57 -0.77 29.84
N PHE A 352 -12.45 -0.07 28.71
CA PHE A 352 -12.32 -0.69 27.38
C PHE A 352 -11.12 -1.65 27.26
N ASP A 353 -10.09 -1.48 28.10
CA ASP A 353 -8.88 -2.29 28.14
C ASP A 353 -8.99 -3.57 28.98
N LYS A 354 -10.12 -3.76 29.70
CA LYS A 354 -10.40 -4.96 30.51
C LYS A 354 -11.34 -5.95 29.82
N LEU A 355 -11.78 -5.65 28.61
CA LEU A 355 -12.68 -6.49 27.80
C LEU A 355 -11.82 -7.41 26.91
N SER A 356 -11.71 -8.67 27.32
CA SER A 356 -10.81 -9.68 26.72
C SER A 356 -11.24 -10.11 25.32
N TYR A 357 -12.54 -10.32 25.10
CA TYR A 357 -13.10 -10.70 23.81
C TYR A 357 -13.05 -9.51 22.85
N LEU A 358 -13.31 -8.29 23.32
CA LEU A 358 -13.09 -7.07 22.55
C LEU A 358 -11.62 -6.92 22.12
N ASP A 359 -10.65 -7.18 23.02
CA ASP A 359 -9.23 -7.19 22.63
C ASP A 359 -8.96 -8.25 21.57
N ALA A 360 -9.47 -9.48 21.76
CA ALA A 360 -9.33 -10.58 20.81
C ALA A 360 -9.88 -10.23 19.41
N VAL A 361 -11.03 -9.58 19.33
CA VAL A 361 -11.64 -9.11 18.07
C VAL A 361 -10.75 -8.08 17.39
N VAL A 362 -10.20 -7.12 18.14
CA VAL A 362 -9.30 -6.09 17.60
C VAL A 362 -7.97 -6.71 17.14
N GLN A 363 -7.38 -7.62 17.92
CA GLN A 363 -6.15 -8.32 17.52
C GLN A 363 -6.37 -9.15 16.25
N GLU A 364 -7.48 -9.88 16.14
CA GLU A 364 -7.78 -10.65 14.93
C GLU A 364 -8.07 -9.74 13.73
N GLY A 365 -8.73 -8.60 13.94
CA GLY A 365 -8.90 -7.55 12.93
C GLY A 365 -7.57 -7.08 12.36
N LEU A 366 -6.64 -6.70 13.24
CA LEU A 366 -5.30 -6.25 12.86
C LEU A 366 -4.45 -7.37 12.23
N ARG A 367 -4.70 -8.63 12.58
CA ARG A 367 -4.05 -9.79 11.95
C ARG A 367 -4.52 -9.97 10.51
N CYS A 368 -5.84 -10.06 10.31
CA CYS A 368 -6.45 -10.32 9.01
C CYS A 368 -6.31 -9.12 8.07
N TYR A 369 -6.54 -7.92 8.60
CA TYR A 369 -6.67 -6.67 7.86
C TYR A 369 -5.73 -5.59 8.43
N PRO A 370 -4.40 -5.80 8.39
CA PRO A 370 -3.47 -4.77 8.82
C PRO A 370 -3.56 -3.55 7.89
N ALA A 371 -3.72 -2.35 8.45
CA ALA A 371 -3.81 -1.11 7.68
C ALA A 371 -2.64 -0.90 6.72
N ILE A 372 -1.44 -1.34 7.14
CA ILE A 372 -0.20 -1.32 6.37
C ILE A 372 0.18 -2.78 6.09
N PRO A 373 -0.42 -3.43 5.07
CA PRO A 373 -0.16 -4.84 4.78
C PRO A 373 1.18 -5.06 4.08
N MET A 374 1.75 -4.00 3.50
CA MET A 374 2.87 -4.01 2.57
C MET A 374 4.25 -4.14 3.24
N SER A 375 5.28 -4.27 2.40
CA SER A 375 6.69 -4.40 2.81
C SER A 375 7.21 -3.15 3.51
N LEU A 376 7.97 -3.33 4.61
CA LEU A 376 8.66 -2.25 5.32
C LEU A 376 10.17 -2.23 5.01
N PRO A 377 10.63 -1.64 3.89
CA PRO A 377 12.00 -1.84 3.39
C PRO A 377 13.08 -1.28 4.32
N ARG A 378 14.16 -2.05 4.45
CA ARG A 378 15.38 -1.68 5.14
C ARG A 378 16.60 -1.97 4.26
N VAL A 379 17.74 -1.38 4.58
CA VAL A 379 18.98 -1.55 3.84
C VAL A 379 19.95 -2.37 4.68
N VAL A 380 20.55 -3.40 4.09
CA VAL A 380 21.58 -4.20 4.77
C VAL A 380 22.82 -3.34 5.05
N PRO A 381 23.33 -3.33 6.31
CA PRO A 381 24.49 -2.52 6.70
C PRO A 381 25.79 -2.91 5.98
N PRO A 382 26.85 -2.09 6.14
CA PRO A 382 28.18 -2.43 5.71
C PRO A 382 28.66 -3.80 6.19
N GLY A 383 29.32 -4.53 5.30
CA GLY A 383 29.81 -5.90 5.56
C GLY A 383 28.79 -7.02 5.30
N GLY A 384 27.52 -6.70 5.01
CA GLY A 384 26.48 -7.70 4.76
C GLY A 384 26.01 -8.42 6.02
N LYS A 385 25.00 -9.27 5.86
CA LYS A 385 24.33 -9.99 6.96
C LYS A 385 23.84 -11.36 6.51
N THR A 386 23.91 -12.35 7.40
CA THR A 386 23.27 -13.65 7.16
C THR A 386 21.88 -13.64 7.79
N VAL A 387 20.84 -13.84 6.98
CA VAL A 387 19.44 -13.90 7.42
C VAL A 387 18.83 -15.19 6.89
N ASP A 388 18.21 -15.99 7.77
CA ASP A 388 17.63 -17.30 7.44
C ASP A 388 18.58 -18.21 6.63
N GLY A 389 19.87 -18.21 7.00
CA GLY A 389 20.90 -19.04 6.36
C GLY A 389 21.45 -18.50 5.04
N TYR A 390 20.95 -17.38 4.52
CA TYR A 390 21.45 -16.74 3.30
C TYR A 390 22.31 -15.52 3.62
N PHE A 391 23.50 -15.44 3.03
CA PHE A 391 24.29 -14.21 3.07
C PHE A 391 23.71 -13.17 2.13
N VAL A 392 23.40 -12.00 2.68
CA VAL A 392 22.83 -10.84 2.01
C VAL A 392 23.89 -9.73 2.01
N SER A 393 24.32 -9.32 0.82
CA SER A 393 25.34 -8.28 0.68
C SER A 393 24.84 -6.91 1.14
N GLU A 394 25.76 -6.06 1.58
CA GLU A 394 25.54 -4.65 1.86
C GLU A 394 24.71 -3.94 0.78
N GLY A 395 23.86 -3.01 1.19
CA GLY A 395 23.05 -2.20 0.28
C GLY A 395 21.87 -2.93 -0.35
N THR A 396 21.73 -4.24 -0.13
CA THR A 396 20.54 -5.01 -0.50
C THR A 396 19.34 -4.52 0.33
N ILE A 397 18.18 -4.44 -0.30
CA ILE A 397 16.94 -4.10 0.37
C ILE A 397 16.34 -5.38 0.94
N VAL A 398 16.00 -5.35 2.22
CA VAL A 398 15.32 -6.45 2.91
C VAL A 398 14.02 -5.96 3.51
N SER A 399 12.98 -6.79 3.50
CA SER A 399 11.69 -6.42 4.05
C SER A 399 10.87 -7.62 4.52
N SER A 400 9.94 -7.36 5.43
CA SER A 400 8.78 -8.20 5.72
C SER A 400 7.52 -7.37 5.54
N GLN A 401 6.42 -8.06 5.23
CA GLN A 401 5.10 -7.45 5.07
C GLN A 401 4.12 -8.13 6.03
N ALA A 402 3.32 -7.32 6.75
CA ALA A 402 2.42 -7.82 7.80
C ALA A 402 1.46 -8.88 7.24
N TYR A 403 0.93 -8.64 6.04
CA TYR A 403 0.01 -9.56 5.38
C TYR A 403 0.53 -11.00 5.29
N SER A 404 1.79 -11.18 4.87
CA SER A 404 2.39 -12.50 4.73
C SER A 404 2.85 -13.09 6.05
N VAL A 405 3.43 -12.27 6.95
CA VAL A 405 3.87 -12.74 8.27
C VAL A 405 2.69 -13.32 9.07
N HIS A 406 1.51 -12.72 8.93
CA HIS A 406 0.29 -13.15 9.60
C HIS A 406 -0.39 -14.39 8.98
N ARG A 407 0.05 -14.83 7.79
CA ARG A 407 -0.60 -15.89 6.99
C ARG A 407 0.26 -17.08 6.63
N ASN A 408 1.59 -16.96 6.67
CA ASN A 408 2.48 -18.03 6.20
C ASN A 408 2.92 -19.01 7.28
N ASN A 409 2.48 -18.84 8.53
CA ASN A 409 2.88 -19.69 9.65
C ASN A 409 1.67 -20.35 10.31
N ASP A 410 1.21 -21.45 9.71
CA ASP A 410 0.07 -22.24 10.20
C ASP A 410 0.28 -22.79 11.62
N ALA A 411 1.53 -22.97 12.06
CA ALA A 411 1.82 -23.40 13.42
C ALA A 411 1.48 -22.31 14.47
N VAL A 412 1.53 -21.04 14.07
CA VAL A 412 1.21 -19.90 14.95
C VAL A 412 -0.23 -19.43 14.74
N PHE A 413 -0.68 -19.39 13.48
CA PHE A 413 -2.03 -18.99 13.10
C PHE A 413 -2.70 -20.10 12.28
N PRO A 414 -3.25 -21.16 12.92
CA PRO A 414 -3.97 -22.21 12.21
C PRO A 414 -5.18 -21.62 11.47
N ASN A 415 -5.40 -22.10 10.24
CA ASN A 415 -6.42 -21.58 9.32
C ASN A 415 -6.32 -20.05 9.22
N PRO A 416 -5.20 -19.51 8.68
CA PRO A 416 -4.90 -18.09 8.76
C PRO A 416 -5.87 -17.20 7.99
N GLU A 417 -6.65 -17.74 7.05
CA GLU A 417 -7.69 -17.00 6.33
C GLU A 417 -9.01 -16.92 7.10
N THR A 418 -9.19 -17.69 8.18
CA THR A 418 -10.39 -17.63 9.02
C THR A 418 -10.25 -16.53 10.06
N PHE A 419 -11.22 -15.62 10.10
CA PHE A 419 -11.37 -14.65 11.18
C PHE A 419 -11.88 -15.35 12.44
N SER A 420 -10.99 -15.61 13.41
CA SER A 420 -11.35 -16.24 14.69
C SER A 420 -10.70 -15.50 15.86
N PRO A 421 -11.46 -14.66 16.58
CA PRO A 421 -11.00 -14.00 17.80
C PRO A 421 -10.55 -15.00 18.87
N GLU A 422 -11.17 -16.18 18.96
CA GLU A 422 -10.90 -17.19 19.98
C GLU A 422 -9.42 -17.60 20.07
N ARG A 423 -8.66 -17.51 18.96
CA ARG A 423 -7.22 -17.79 18.97
C ARG A 423 -6.46 -16.90 19.95
N TRP A 424 -6.93 -15.69 20.21
CA TRP A 424 -6.29 -14.73 21.13
C TRP A 424 -6.63 -14.98 22.60
N LEU A 425 -7.63 -15.82 22.88
CA LEU A 425 -8.03 -16.20 24.24
C LEU A 425 -7.33 -17.47 24.74
N SER A 426 -6.77 -18.26 23.82
CA SER A 426 -6.04 -19.47 24.18
C SER A 426 -4.73 -19.12 24.92
N PRO A 427 -4.43 -19.73 26.07
CA PRO A 427 -3.13 -19.55 26.72
C PRO A 427 -2.00 -20.27 25.94
N THR A 428 -2.32 -21.37 25.27
CA THR A 428 -1.36 -22.14 24.48
C THR A 428 -0.91 -21.32 23.26
N GLY A 429 0.41 -21.11 23.11
CA GLY A 429 0.97 -20.37 21.97
C GLY A 429 0.72 -18.85 22.01
N GLU A 430 0.28 -18.29 23.13
CA GLU A 430 -0.01 -16.86 23.27
C GLU A 430 1.22 -15.99 22.97
N ALA A 431 2.37 -16.33 23.57
CA ALA A 431 3.62 -15.61 23.35
C ALA A 431 4.05 -15.66 21.86
N GLU A 432 3.82 -16.79 21.21
CA GLU A 432 4.11 -16.99 19.79
C GLU A 432 3.22 -16.12 18.90
N ARG A 433 1.90 -16.07 19.17
CA ARG A 433 0.99 -15.19 18.43
C ARG A 433 1.35 -13.72 18.63
N LYS A 434 1.63 -13.32 19.88
CA LYS A 434 2.00 -11.94 20.22
C LYS A 434 3.30 -11.49 19.54
N ARG A 435 4.32 -12.35 19.46
CA ARG A 435 5.60 -11.99 18.81
C ARG A 435 5.53 -12.02 17.27
N HIS A 436 4.56 -12.73 16.69
CA HIS A 436 4.32 -12.73 15.24
C HIS A 436 3.32 -11.66 14.79
N MET A 437 2.65 -10.98 15.72
CA MET A 437 1.81 -9.82 15.42
C MET A 437 2.67 -8.65 14.94
N PHE A 438 2.64 -8.39 13.63
CA PHE A 438 3.44 -7.39 12.93
C PHE A 438 2.64 -6.18 12.42
N ALA A 439 1.35 -6.06 12.78
CA ALA A 439 0.49 -4.94 12.38
C ALA A 439 1.05 -3.55 12.74
N PHE A 440 1.81 -3.47 13.85
CA PHE A 440 2.46 -2.24 14.32
C PHE A 440 3.98 -2.23 14.11
N ALA A 441 4.50 -3.16 13.30
CA ALA A 441 5.93 -3.47 13.18
C ALA A 441 6.61 -3.81 14.54
N HIS A 442 7.94 -3.95 14.54
CA HIS A 442 8.73 -4.30 15.73
C HIS A 442 9.85 -3.28 16.02
N GLY A 443 10.34 -3.34 17.26
CA GLY A 443 11.56 -2.67 17.74
C GLY A 443 11.52 -1.14 17.76
N GLY A 444 12.69 -0.51 17.67
CA GLY A 444 12.85 0.94 17.85
C GLY A 444 12.08 1.80 16.85
N ARG A 445 11.69 1.21 15.70
CA ARG A 445 10.92 1.84 14.62
C ARG A 445 9.47 1.34 14.54
N GLY A 446 9.00 0.58 15.53
CA GLY A 446 7.59 0.21 15.66
C GLY A 446 6.68 1.44 15.79
N CYS A 447 5.41 1.26 15.41
CA CYS A 447 4.39 2.31 15.38
C CYS A 447 4.32 3.05 16.72
N VAL A 448 4.46 4.37 16.68
CA VAL A 448 4.35 5.22 17.86
C VAL A 448 2.88 5.33 18.31
N GLY A 449 1.95 5.36 17.37
CA GLY A 449 0.50 5.53 17.61
C GLY A 449 -0.25 4.28 18.09
N LYS A 450 0.45 3.16 18.38
CA LYS A 450 -0.18 1.87 18.71
C LYS A 450 -1.25 1.98 19.80
N HIS A 451 -0.94 2.66 20.91
CA HIS A 451 -1.87 2.76 22.05
C HIS A 451 -3.08 3.63 21.73
N LEU A 452 -2.88 4.72 20.98
CA LEU A 452 -3.95 5.60 20.54
C LEU A 452 -4.91 4.85 19.60
N ALA A 453 -4.40 4.17 18.57
CA ALA A 453 -5.20 3.40 17.63
C ALA A 453 -6.00 2.27 18.33
N LEU A 454 -5.37 1.54 19.26
CA LEU A 454 -6.07 0.50 20.03
C LEU A 454 -7.19 1.08 20.91
N ALA A 455 -7.00 2.25 21.52
CA ALA A 455 -8.04 2.92 22.29
C ALA A 455 -9.20 3.36 21.40
N GLU A 456 -8.91 4.02 20.26
CA GLU A 456 -9.91 4.43 19.26
C GLU A 456 -10.75 3.24 18.78
N MET A 457 -10.09 2.15 18.35
CA MET A 457 -10.77 0.97 17.84
C MET A 457 -11.67 0.31 18.89
N LYS A 458 -11.15 0.07 20.10
CA LYS A 458 -11.90 -0.61 21.17
C LYS A 458 -13.09 0.21 21.65
N ILE A 459 -12.90 1.51 21.88
CA ILE A 459 -13.98 2.39 22.37
C ILE A 459 -15.11 2.49 21.33
N LEU A 460 -14.77 2.61 20.04
CA LEU A 460 -15.78 2.66 19.00
C LEU A 460 -16.54 1.33 18.85
N LEU A 461 -15.83 0.20 18.79
CA LEU A 461 -16.45 -1.13 18.68
C LEU A 461 -17.39 -1.41 19.86
N ARG A 462 -16.97 -1.08 21.08
CA ARG A 462 -17.84 -1.17 22.27
C ARG A 462 -19.10 -0.32 22.11
N GLY A 463 -18.96 0.91 21.64
CA GLY A 463 -20.08 1.83 21.42
C GLY A 463 -21.08 1.36 20.36
N ILE A 464 -20.60 0.69 19.31
CA ILE A 464 -21.42 0.14 18.23
C ILE A 464 -22.08 -1.17 18.66
N TYR A 465 -21.30 -2.20 19.00
CA TYR A 465 -21.82 -3.56 19.24
C TYR A 465 -22.54 -3.72 20.58
N GLY A 466 -22.39 -2.76 21.49
CA GLY A 466 -23.24 -2.65 22.67
C GLY A 466 -24.67 -2.17 22.36
N ARG A 467 -24.94 -1.64 21.15
CA ARG A 467 -26.24 -1.04 20.78
C ARG A 467 -26.86 -1.60 19.49
N TYR A 468 -26.01 -2.09 18.59
CA TYR A 468 -26.42 -2.50 17.26
C TYR A 468 -25.80 -3.85 16.89
N SER A 469 -26.51 -4.55 16.00
CA SER A 469 -25.91 -5.54 15.10
C SER A 469 -25.65 -4.87 13.76
N THR A 470 -24.63 -5.34 13.04
CA THR A 470 -24.34 -4.81 11.70
C THR A 470 -24.44 -5.90 10.65
N VAL A 471 -24.94 -5.54 9.48
CA VAL A 471 -25.00 -6.40 8.30
C VAL A 471 -24.63 -5.60 7.04
N PRO A 472 -24.01 -6.23 6.02
CA PRO A 472 -23.69 -5.56 4.77
C PRO A 472 -24.96 -5.11 4.06
N ASP A 473 -24.89 -3.94 3.42
CA ASP A 473 -25.91 -3.59 2.44
C ASP A 473 -25.76 -4.50 1.20
N PRO A 474 -26.85 -5.02 0.60
CA PRO A 474 -26.79 -5.89 -0.57
C PRO A 474 -26.09 -5.27 -1.79
N SER A 475 -25.97 -3.94 -1.85
CA SER A 475 -25.22 -3.25 -2.92
C SER A 475 -23.69 -3.37 -2.79
N ILE A 476 -23.17 -3.77 -1.62
CA ILE A 476 -21.74 -3.94 -1.38
C ILE A 476 -21.36 -5.39 -1.60
N THR A 477 -20.38 -5.60 -2.46
CA THR A 477 -19.89 -6.93 -2.84
C THR A 477 -18.53 -7.22 -2.19
N PRO A 478 -18.17 -8.50 -2.00
CA PRO A 478 -16.81 -8.87 -1.59
C PRO A 478 -15.73 -8.28 -2.51
N GLU A 479 -16.00 -8.21 -3.82
CA GLU A 479 -15.07 -7.60 -4.79
C GLU A 479 -14.86 -6.10 -4.54
N SER A 480 -15.92 -5.35 -4.21
CA SER A 480 -15.77 -3.93 -3.84
C SER A 480 -15.00 -3.73 -2.54
N MET A 481 -14.97 -4.74 -1.68
CA MET A 481 -14.26 -4.74 -0.40
C MET A 481 -12.92 -5.48 -0.46
N ARG A 482 -12.44 -5.88 -1.63
CA ARG A 482 -11.09 -6.45 -1.73
C ARG A 482 -10.05 -5.39 -1.38
N SER A 483 -8.98 -5.83 -0.73
CA SER A 483 -7.84 -4.97 -0.41
C SER A 483 -7.19 -4.43 -1.69
N HIS A 484 -6.92 -3.13 -1.72
CA HIS A 484 -6.27 -2.43 -2.82
C HIS A 484 -5.10 -1.62 -2.28
N ASP A 485 -3.88 -1.89 -2.75
CA ASP A 485 -2.67 -1.27 -2.22
C ASP A 485 -2.59 0.23 -2.58
N GLN A 486 -2.26 1.06 -1.59
CA GLN A 486 -1.96 2.48 -1.73
C GLN A 486 -0.54 2.75 -1.21
N ILE A 487 0.47 2.19 -1.92
CA ILE A 487 1.91 2.27 -1.65
C ILE A 487 2.39 1.61 -0.35
N ILE A 488 1.81 1.97 0.79
CA ILE A 488 2.07 1.31 2.08
C ILE A 488 0.80 0.86 2.78
N SER A 489 -0.31 1.62 2.66
CA SER A 489 -1.60 1.26 3.22
C SER A 489 -2.42 0.44 2.25
N ALA A 490 -3.54 -0.11 2.73
CA ALA A 490 -4.56 -0.68 1.86
C ALA A 490 -5.95 -0.18 2.25
N ARG A 491 -6.77 0.05 1.22
CA ARG A 491 -8.15 0.50 1.34
C ARG A 491 -9.09 -0.39 0.52
N PRO A 492 -10.41 -0.34 0.73
CA PRO A 492 -11.37 -1.05 -0.10
C PRO A 492 -11.27 -0.61 -1.57
N TYR A 493 -11.26 -1.57 -2.51
CA TYR A 493 -11.18 -1.27 -3.95
C TYR A 493 -12.29 -0.33 -4.44
N GLY A 494 -13.52 -0.58 -4.01
CA GLY A 494 -14.69 0.23 -4.38
C GLY A 494 -14.75 1.58 -3.66
N GLN A 495 -13.84 1.85 -2.73
CA GLN A 495 -13.80 3.06 -1.89
C GLN A 495 -15.16 3.40 -1.26
N ARG A 496 -15.93 2.35 -0.95
CA ARG A 496 -17.25 2.46 -0.36
C ARG A 496 -17.51 1.22 0.49
N CYS A 497 -17.95 1.47 1.72
CA CYS A 497 -18.49 0.45 2.60
C CYS A 497 -19.83 0.95 3.14
N LEU A 498 -20.91 0.23 2.84
CA LEU A 498 -22.25 0.51 3.36
C LEU A 498 -22.67 -0.63 4.29
N LEU A 499 -22.99 -0.27 5.52
CA LEU A 499 -23.50 -1.21 6.52
C LEU A 499 -24.85 -0.71 7.04
N ARG A 500 -25.73 -1.66 7.33
CA ARG A 500 -26.99 -1.42 8.04
C ARG A 500 -26.79 -1.74 9.51
N PHE A 501 -27.19 -0.81 10.35
CA PHE A 501 -27.09 -0.92 11.80
C PHE A 501 -28.49 -1.22 12.33
N VAL A 502 -28.65 -2.43 12.83
CA VAL A 502 -29.92 -2.93 13.36
C VAL A 502 -29.88 -2.75 14.87
N PRO A 503 -30.73 -1.88 15.46
CA PRO A 503 -30.82 -1.77 16.91
C PRO A 503 -31.10 -3.14 17.52
N ILE A 504 -30.44 -3.48 18.63
CA ILE A 504 -30.59 -4.80 19.27
C ILE A 504 -32.07 -5.14 19.56
N ALA A 505 -32.87 -4.14 19.96
CA ALA A 505 -34.31 -4.31 20.18
C ALA A 505 -35.09 -4.85 18.96
N ASN A 506 -34.55 -4.66 17.75
CA ASN A 506 -35.17 -5.06 16.48
C ASN A 506 -34.44 -6.23 15.81
N GLU A 507 -33.42 -6.81 16.45
CA GLU A 507 -32.54 -7.82 15.83
C GLU A 507 -33.28 -9.10 15.46
N GLU A 508 -34.05 -9.68 16.38
CA GLU A 508 -34.81 -10.92 16.13
C GLU A 508 -35.81 -10.76 14.98
N ALA A 509 -36.57 -9.66 14.98
CA ALA A 509 -37.53 -9.34 13.92
C ALA A 509 -36.83 -9.14 12.57
N PHE A 510 -35.64 -8.55 12.56
CA PHE A 510 -34.84 -8.36 11.34
C PHE A 510 -34.30 -9.69 10.79
N LEU A 511 -33.71 -10.52 11.64
CA LEU A 511 -33.16 -11.83 11.25
C LEU A 511 -34.27 -12.77 10.75
N ALA A 512 -35.43 -12.78 11.40
CA ALA A 512 -36.60 -13.54 10.96
C ALA A 512 -37.08 -13.13 9.56
N ARG A 513 -37.09 -11.82 9.24
CA ARG A 513 -37.42 -11.32 7.90
C ARG A 513 -36.38 -11.74 6.86
N GLN A 514 -35.09 -11.77 7.21
CA GLN A 514 -34.05 -12.25 6.30
C GLN A 514 -34.13 -13.76 6.04
N SER A 515 -34.47 -14.57 7.05
CA SER A 515 -34.65 -16.01 6.85
C SER A 515 -35.85 -16.32 5.95
N LEU A 516 -36.95 -15.55 6.07
CA LEU A 516 -38.12 -15.68 5.21
C LEU A 516 -37.81 -15.32 3.74
N LEU A 517 -37.04 -14.25 3.51
CA LEU A 517 -36.58 -13.90 2.17
C LEU A 517 -35.67 -14.99 1.54
N LYS A 518 -34.92 -15.74 2.35
CA LYS A 518 -34.12 -16.88 1.87
C LYS A 518 -34.96 -18.13 1.59
N SER A 519 -36.09 -18.31 2.26
CA SER A 519 -37.00 -19.44 1.99
C SER A 519 -37.87 -19.24 0.76
N ASP A 520 -38.23 -18.00 0.42
CA ASP A 520 -39.06 -17.68 -0.76
C ASP A 520 -38.28 -17.76 -2.09
N PHE A 521 -36.96 -17.59 -2.04
CA PHE A 521 -36.06 -17.85 -3.15
C PHE A 521 -35.34 -19.18 -2.91
N GLY A 522 -35.99 -20.30 -3.24
CA GLY A 522 -35.55 -21.68 -2.95
C GLY A 522 -34.06 -21.99 -3.22
N PHE A 523 -33.20 -21.67 -2.27
CA PHE A 523 -31.82 -22.08 -2.21
C PHE A 523 -31.71 -23.30 -1.30
N HIS A 524 -31.52 -24.48 -1.91
CA HIS A 524 -31.31 -25.73 -1.18
C HIS A 524 -29.99 -25.69 -0.39
N PRO A 525 -30.00 -26.04 0.92
CA PRO A 525 -28.81 -26.05 1.77
C PRO A 525 -27.98 -27.34 1.58
N SER A 526 -27.58 -27.64 0.34
CA SER A 526 -26.68 -28.78 0.03
C SER A 526 -25.32 -28.37 -0.54
N GLU A 527 -25.12 -27.10 -0.86
CA GLU A 527 -23.79 -26.54 -1.04
C GLU A 527 -23.24 -26.19 0.34
N ARG A 528 -22.55 -27.15 0.95
CA ARG A 528 -21.57 -26.86 2.01
C ARG A 528 -20.81 -25.61 1.59
N CYS A 529 -20.74 -24.60 2.45
CA CYS A 529 -19.77 -23.51 2.35
C CYS A 529 -18.37 -24.12 2.30
N ILE A 530 -17.95 -24.53 1.10
CA ILE A 530 -16.57 -24.65 0.74
C ILE A 530 -16.07 -23.22 0.84
N SER A 531 -15.13 -22.99 1.76
CA SER A 531 -14.26 -21.83 1.76
C SER A 531 -13.90 -21.48 0.31
N PHE A 532 -14.53 -20.46 -0.25
CA PHE A 532 -14.25 -20.07 -1.62
C PHE A 532 -12.84 -19.51 -1.63
N ASN A 533 -11.92 -20.27 -2.25
CA ASN A 533 -10.59 -19.84 -2.60
C ASN A 533 -10.70 -18.49 -3.33
N LEU A 534 -10.44 -17.40 -2.62
CA LEU A 534 -10.22 -16.08 -3.20
C LEU A 534 -8.83 -16.04 -3.83
N TYR A 535 -8.55 -16.89 -4.83
CA TYR A 535 -7.36 -16.78 -5.67
C TYR A 535 -7.62 -17.36 -7.07
N PRO A 536 -7.49 -16.57 -8.15
CA PRO A 536 -7.51 -17.09 -9.51
C PRO A 536 -6.11 -17.60 -9.90
N TYR A 537 -5.49 -18.47 -9.10
CA TYR A 537 -4.23 -19.13 -9.45
C TYR A 537 -4.15 -20.52 -8.81
N SER A 538 -5.11 -21.40 -9.13
CA SER A 538 -4.95 -22.84 -8.97
C SER A 538 -4.87 -23.48 -10.35
N SER A 539 -3.89 -24.35 -10.56
CA SER A 539 -3.54 -25.01 -11.82
C SER A 539 -4.51 -26.13 -12.26
N HIS A 540 -5.76 -26.11 -11.80
CA HIS A 540 -6.81 -27.03 -12.24
C HIS A 540 -8.02 -26.22 -12.74
N LEU A 541 -8.13 -26.13 -14.06
CA LEU A 541 -9.23 -25.48 -14.78
C LEU A 541 -10.51 -26.33 -14.70
N PRO A 542 -11.69 -25.77 -14.37
CA PRO A 542 -12.95 -26.43 -14.70
C PRO A 542 -13.16 -26.34 -16.22
N HIS A 543 -13.49 -27.47 -16.85
CA HIS A 543 -13.89 -27.51 -18.26
C HIS A 543 -15.15 -26.66 -18.47
N CYS A 544 -15.02 -25.55 -19.18
CA CYS A 544 -16.14 -24.73 -19.58
C CYS A 544 -16.86 -25.41 -20.76
N VAL A 545 -17.99 -26.08 -20.49
CA VAL A 545 -18.89 -26.62 -21.52
C VAL A 545 -19.84 -25.51 -21.96
N VAL A 546 -19.58 -24.92 -23.11
CA VAL A 546 -20.53 -24.01 -23.77
C VAL A 546 -21.62 -24.84 -24.43
N LYS A 547 -22.83 -24.88 -23.85
CA LYS A 547 -24.03 -25.36 -24.55
C LYS A 547 -24.57 -24.25 -25.44
N THR A 548 -24.40 -24.39 -26.75
CA THR A 548 -25.12 -23.58 -27.74
C THR A 548 -26.49 -24.20 -28.00
N GLN A 549 -27.58 -23.53 -27.62
CA GLN A 549 -28.88 -23.79 -28.23
C GLN A 549 -28.85 -23.24 -29.66
N GLY A 550 -29.21 -24.08 -30.64
CA GLY A 550 -29.34 -23.69 -32.04
C GLY A 550 -28.09 -23.98 -32.86
N GLY A 551 -28.14 -25.06 -33.65
CA GLY A 551 -27.04 -25.47 -34.51
C GLY A 551 -26.75 -24.47 -35.63
N ARG A 552 -25.49 -24.03 -35.72
CA ARG A 552 -24.74 -23.74 -36.96
C ARG A 552 -23.25 -23.65 -36.62
N ARG A 553 -22.43 -24.39 -37.38
CA ARG A 553 -20.97 -24.48 -37.23
C ARG A 553 -20.30 -23.13 -37.51
N GLY A 554 -19.24 -22.81 -36.75
CA GLY A 554 -18.08 -22.09 -37.31
C GLY A 554 -17.54 -20.87 -36.54
N VAL A 555 -16.94 -21.06 -35.36
CA VAL A 555 -15.71 -20.34 -34.94
C VAL A 555 -14.87 -21.35 -34.13
N ASN A 556 -13.60 -21.52 -34.46
CA ASN A 556 -12.70 -22.47 -33.80
C ASN A 556 -12.47 -22.04 -32.33
N ALA A 557 -13.23 -22.64 -31.40
CA ALA A 557 -13.19 -22.32 -29.96
C ALA A 557 -11.78 -22.43 -29.33
N THR A 558 -10.89 -23.20 -29.96
CA THR A 558 -9.50 -23.40 -29.54
C THR A 558 -8.65 -22.14 -29.69
N VAL A 559 -8.86 -21.34 -30.75
CA VAL A 559 -8.05 -20.13 -31.02
C VAL A 559 -8.45 -18.98 -30.08
N VAL A 560 -9.76 -18.81 -29.87
CA VAL A 560 -10.29 -17.80 -28.93
C VAL A 560 -9.87 -18.14 -27.49
N SER A 561 -9.89 -19.42 -27.12
CA SER A 561 -9.43 -19.88 -25.80
C SER A 561 -7.93 -19.65 -25.60
N GLN A 562 -7.09 -19.91 -26.62
CA GLN A 562 -5.64 -19.65 -26.51
C GLN A 562 -5.31 -18.15 -26.41
N ILE A 563 -5.99 -17.29 -27.16
CA ILE A 563 -5.80 -15.83 -27.06
C ILE A 563 -6.24 -15.31 -25.69
N ILE A 564 -7.39 -15.77 -25.18
CA ILE A 564 -7.87 -15.41 -23.83
C ILE A 564 -6.89 -15.88 -22.75
N LEU A 565 -6.35 -17.11 -22.87
CA LEU A 565 -5.35 -17.65 -21.95
C LEU A 565 -4.04 -16.86 -21.99
N GLN A 566 -3.58 -16.42 -23.16
CA GLN A 566 -2.38 -15.59 -23.30
C GLN A 566 -2.60 -14.18 -22.71
N VAL A 567 -3.74 -13.55 -22.97
CA VAL A 567 -4.10 -12.22 -22.46
C VAL A 567 -4.28 -12.23 -20.93
N TRP A 568 -4.81 -13.31 -20.35
CA TRP A 568 -4.90 -13.50 -18.90
C TRP A 568 -3.53 -13.74 -18.25
N SER A 569 -2.63 -14.46 -18.91
CA SER A 569 -1.25 -14.67 -18.40
C SER A 569 -0.43 -13.37 -18.32
N TRP A 570 -0.87 -12.30 -18.99
CA TRP A 570 -0.25 -10.97 -18.99
C TRP A 570 -0.99 -9.96 -18.11
N GLY A 571 -2.05 -10.37 -17.39
CA GLY A 571 -2.79 -9.51 -16.46
C GLY A 571 -3.64 -8.42 -17.13
N LEU A 572 -4.01 -8.59 -18.40
CA LEU A 572 -4.80 -7.63 -19.17
C LEU A 572 -6.31 -7.92 -19.06
N LYS A 573 -7.13 -6.89 -18.86
CA LYS A 573 -8.60 -7.02 -18.87
C LYS A 573 -9.16 -6.93 -20.29
N ILE A 574 -9.92 -7.94 -20.70
CA ILE A 574 -10.74 -7.90 -21.92
C ILE A 574 -12.03 -7.16 -21.58
N THR A 575 -12.26 -6.01 -22.20
CA THR A 575 -13.48 -5.20 -22.00
C THR A 575 -14.60 -5.53 -22.98
N GLY A 576 -14.33 -6.41 -23.95
CA GLY A 576 -15.34 -6.99 -24.84
C GLY A 576 -14.71 -7.71 -26.03
N ALA A 577 -15.42 -8.70 -26.57
CA ALA A 577 -15.11 -9.35 -27.84
C ALA A 577 -16.33 -9.27 -28.75
N LEU A 578 -16.20 -8.63 -29.92
CA LEU A 578 -17.26 -8.56 -30.91
C LEU A 578 -16.86 -9.39 -32.14
N ALA A 579 -17.63 -10.43 -32.44
CA ALA A 579 -17.51 -11.20 -33.66
C ALA A 579 -18.53 -10.68 -34.68
N THR A 580 -18.08 -10.01 -35.74
CA THR A 580 -18.96 -9.57 -36.83
C THR A 580 -19.02 -10.65 -37.90
N GLY A 581 -20.22 -11.17 -38.17
CA GLY A 581 -20.47 -12.38 -38.97
C GLY A 581 -20.15 -12.33 -40.47
N LYS A 582 -19.32 -11.38 -40.95
CA LYS A 582 -18.93 -11.28 -42.37
C LYS A 582 -17.44 -11.10 -42.62
N SER A 583 -16.59 -11.04 -41.60
CA SER A 583 -15.14 -11.15 -41.79
C SER A 583 -14.54 -11.95 -40.63
N HIS A 584 -13.56 -12.81 -40.90
CA HIS A 584 -12.80 -13.54 -39.87
C HIS A 584 -11.88 -12.59 -39.06
N ARG A 585 -12.43 -11.50 -38.50
CA ARG A 585 -11.75 -10.58 -37.59
C ARG A 585 -12.48 -10.60 -36.25
N VAL A 586 -11.76 -11.00 -35.20
CA VAL A 586 -12.19 -10.86 -33.81
C VAL A 586 -11.55 -9.59 -33.28
N SER A 587 -12.36 -8.59 -32.94
CA SER A 587 -11.87 -7.39 -32.25
C SER A 587 -11.95 -7.63 -30.74
N VAL A 588 -10.80 -7.74 -30.09
CA VAL A 588 -10.67 -7.84 -28.63
C VAL A 588 -10.34 -6.45 -28.10
N GLY A 589 -11.25 -5.85 -27.35
CA GLY A 589 -10.97 -4.63 -26.60
C GLY A 589 -10.12 -4.98 -25.38
N ILE A 590 -8.90 -4.47 -25.32
CA ILE A 590 -8.02 -4.61 -24.16
C ILE A 590 -7.98 -3.25 -23.47
N SER A 591 -8.41 -3.19 -22.20
CA SER A 591 -8.21 -2.01 -21.37
C SER A 591 -7.00 -2.24 -20.49
N LEU A 592 -5.97 -1.44 -20.73
CA LEU A 592 -4.82 -1.28 -19.85
C LEU A 592 -5.18 -0.21 -18.82
N GLU A 593 -4.95 -0.46 -17.53
CA GLU A 593 -4.86 0.66 -16.59
C GLU A 593 -3.67 1.54 -17.05
N PRO A 594 -3.84 2.87 -17.20
CA PRO A 594 -2.82 3.76 -17.78
C PRO A 594 -1.42 3.61 -17.17
N TYR A 595 -1.37 3.23 -15.90
CA TYR A 595 -0.16 3.14 -15.07
C TYR A 595 0.64 1.85 -15.28
N SER A 596 0.02 0.77 -15.79
CA SER A 596 0.72 -0.50 -16.00
C SER A 596 1.78 -0.38 -17.11
N LEU A 597 1.55 0.49 -18.10
CA LEU A 597 2.53 0.81 -19.15
C LEU A 597 3.77 1.52 -18.60
N LEU A 598 3.66 2.25 -17.48
CA LEU A 598 4.80 2.96 -16.89
C LEU A 598 5.87 2.00 -16.34
N ALA A 599 5.50 0.77 -15.98
CA ALA A 599 6.46 -0.27 -15.60
C ALA A 599 7.40 -0.68 -16.75
N LEU A 600 7.01 -0.41 -18.01
CA LEU A 600 7.73 -0.76 -19.23
C LEU A 600 8.53 0.41 -19.84
N LEU A 601 8.48 1.61 -19.26
CA LEU A 601 9.22 2.79 -19.73
C LEU A 601 10.72 2.55 -20.01
N PRO A 602 11.46 1.71 -19.25
CA PRO A 602 12.86 1.44 -19.56
C PRO A 602 13.08 0.74 -20.91
N TRP A 603 12.05 0.10 -21.47
CA TRP A 603 12.13 -0.64 -22.74
C TRP A 603 11.56 0.13 -23.92
N MET A 604 10.66 1.09 -23.69
CA MET A 604 10.14 1.96 -24.76
C MET A 604 11.23 2.82 -25.43
N TRP A 605 12.42 2.92 -24.84
CA TRP A 605 13.60 3.59 -25.42
C TRP A 605 14.55 2.67 -26.20
N ILE A 606 14.40 1.35 -26.14
CA ILE A 606 15.22 0.40 -26.91
C ILE A 606 14.53 0.04 -28.25
N THR A 607 13.23 0.27 -28.36
CA THR A 607 12.48 0.08 -29.60
C THR A 607 11.83 1.39 -30.04
N SER A 608 12.59 2.23 -30.73
CA SER A 608 12.01 3.21 -31.66
C SER A 608 11.44 2.44 -32.85
N VAL A 609 10.24 1.88 -32.68
CA VAL A 609 9.39 1.40 -33.76
C VAL A 609 8.06 2.13 -33.59
N GLU A 610 7.63 2.82 -34.65
CA GLU A 610 6.43 3.65 -34.72
C GLU A 610 5.23 3.03 -34.00
N ILE A 611 4.86 3.60 -32.85
CA ILE A 611 3.53 3.42 -32.28
C ILE A 611 2.70 4.60 -32.79
N GLN A 612 2.01 4.40 -33.92
CA GLN A 612 0.98 5.33 -34.37
C GLN A 612 -0.17 5.32 -33.34
N PHE A 613 -0.32 6.44 -32.62
CA PHE A 613 -1.54 6.73 -31.88
C PHE A 613 -2.69 6.88 -32.87
N ILE A 614 -3.59 5.90 -32.92
CA ILE A 614 -4.89 6.06 -33.59
C ILE A 614 -5.76 6.93 -32.68
N THR A 615 -5.68 8.24 -32.89
CA THR A 615 -6.58 9.22 -32.28
C THR A 615 -7.95 9.09 -32.93
N LEU A 616 -8.92 8.53 -32.20
CA LEU A 616 -10.33 8.49 -32.59
C LEU A 616 -10.92 9.90 -32.46
N ARG A 617 -10.62 10.76 -33.45
CA ARG A 617 -11.23 12.08 -33.62
C ARG A 617 -12.62 11.85 -34.23
N LYS A 618 -13.66 11.72 -33.38
CA LYS A 618 -15.05 11.82 -33.86
C LYS A 618 -15.28 13.26 -34.32
N SER A 619 -15.27 13.44 -35.63
CA SER A 619 -15.86 14.57 -36.34
C SER A 619 -17.32 14.73 -35.88
N LEU A 620 -17.59 15.84 -35.22
CA LEU A 620 -18.90 16.47 -35.15
C LEU A 620 -18.94 17.46 -36.31
N GLU A 621 -19.84 17.26 -37.27
CA GLU A 621 -20.60 18.32 -37.95
C GLU A 621 -21.77 17.67 -38.74
N PRO A 622 -22.86 18.42 -39.01
CA PRO A 622 -24.22 17.90 -39.01
C PRO A 622 -24.84 17.80 -40.41
N ALA A 623 -25.83 16.94 -40.57
CA ALA A 623 -26.72 16.99 -41.74
C ALA A 623 -28.17 16.65 -41.37
N VAL A 624 -28.94 17.73 -41.28
CA VAL A 624 -30.38 17.83 -41.52
C VAL A 624 -30.77 17.08 -42.80
N LYS A 625 -31.81 16.22 -42.76
CA LYS A 625 -32.96 16.23 -43.68
C LYS A 625 -33.89 15.01 -43.49
N ALA A 626 -35.18 15.34 -43.54
CA ALA A 626 -36.40 14.52 -43.57
C ALA A 626 -36.86 13.93 -42.23
#